data_AF-A0A2P5SZI5-F1
#
_entry.id   AF-A0A2P5SZI5-F1
#
_cell.length_a   1.000
_cell.length_b   1.000
_cell.length_c   1.000
_cell.angle_alpha   90.00
_cell.angle_beta   90.00
_cell.angle_gamma   90.00
#
_symmetry.space_group_name_H-M   'P 1'
#
loop_
_entity.id
_entity.type
_entity.pdbx_description
1 polymer ?
#
loop_
_entity_poly.entity_id
_entity_poly.type
_entity_poly.pdbx_seq_one_letter_code
_entity_poly.pdbx_strand_id
1 'polypeptide(L)' 'MKLLDSFRVDHIVMNVISVCLFKVLKILNKDLIIVFDLRFCKTNTNMLTKC' A
#
# COMPACT_ATOMS: atom_id res chain seq x y z
N MET A 1 -4.93 17.25 -3.34
CA MET A 1 -4.54 16.33 -4.44
C MET A 1 -5.14 14.95 -4.17
N LYS A 2 -5.96 14.41 -5.10
CA LYS A 2 -6.65 13.11 -5.00
C LYS A 2 -6.03 12.10 -6.00
N LEU A 3 -4.73 11.83 -5.92
CA LEU A 3 -4.06 11.01 -6.95
C LEU A 3 -3.59 9.64 -6.46
N LEU A 4 -3.36 9.44 -5.16
CA LEU A 4 -2.82 8.20 -4.63
C LEU A 4 -3.63 7.73 -3.42
N ASP A 5 -4.19 6.52 -3.51
CA ASP A 5 -5.01 5.90 -2.47
C ASP A 5 -4.22 5.66 -1.16
N SER A 6 -2.89 5.79 -1.21
CA SER A 6 -1.97 5.73 -0.06
C SER A 6 -2.25 6.79 0.98
N PHE A 7 -2.54 8.02 0.53
CA PHE A 7 -2.72 9.15 1.44
C PHE A 7 -4.07 9.15 2.16
N ARG A 8 -4.93 8.16 1.88
CA ARG A 8 -6.23 8.00 2.55
C ARG A 8 -6.20 7.00 3.70
N VAL A 9 -5.07 6.33 3.92
CA VAL A 9 -4.91 5.36 5.00
C VAL A 9 -4.31 6.06 6.22
N ASP A 10 -4.86 5.80 7.40
CA ASP A 10 -4.23 6.23 8.65
C ASP A 10 -3.01 5.34 8.95
N HIS A 11 -1.82 5.88 8.73
CA HIS A 11 -0.55 5.19 8.95
C HIS A 11 -0.18 5.03 10.43
N ILE A 12 -0.83 5.76 11.35
CA ILE A 12 -0.56 5.67 12.80
C ILE A 12 -1.20 4.40 13.37
N VAL A 13 -2.43 4.11 12.95
CA VAL A 13 -3.24 2.99 13.48
C VAL A 13 -2.95 1.68 12.75
N MET A 14 -2.44 1.76 11.53
CA MET A 14 -2.35 0.58 10.68
C MET A 14 -1.24 -0.39 11.15
N ASN A 15 -1.60 -1.69 11.19
CA ASN A 15 -0.77 -2.76 11.73
C ASN A 15 0.48 -3.02 10.88
N VAL A 16 1.51 -3.57 11.52
CA VAL A 16 2.81 -3.88 10.90
C VAL A 16 2.83 -5.35 10.49
N ILE A 17 3.48 -5.69 9.38
CA ILE A 17 3.42 -7.03 8.73
C ILE A 17 1.99 -7.30 8.26
N SER A 18 1.52 -6.46 7.36
CA SER A 18 0.17 -6.56 6.78
C SER A 18 0.20 -6.50 5.27
N VAL A 19 -0.72 -7.23 4.65
CA VAL A 19 -1.05 -7.14 3.24
C VAL A 19 -2.38 -6.40 3.12
N CYS A 20 -2.39 -5.25 2.43
CA CYS A 20 -3.61 -4.49 2.20
C CYS A 20 -3.88 -4.35 0.70
N LEU A 21 -5.14 -4.49 0.29
CA LEU A 21 -5.57 -4.16 -1.08
C LEU A 21 -5.51 -2.65 -1.25
N PHE A 22 -4.58 -2.18 -2.08
CA PHE A 22 -4.35 -0.76 -2.27
C PHE A 22 -5.23 -0.19 -3.38
N LYS A 23 -5.15 -0.82 -4.56
CA LYS A 23 -5.87 -0.33 -5.73
C LYS A 23 -6.18 -1.44 -6.70
N VAL A 24 -7.40 -1.41 -7.24
CA VAL A 24 -7.81 -2.24 -8.37
C VAL A 24 -7.99 -1.33 -9.58
N LEU A 25 -7.24 -1.61 -10.64
CA LEU A 25 -7.28 -0.90 -11.91
C LEU A 25 -7.78 -1.85 -12.99
N LYS A 26 -8.78 -1.40 -13.76
CA LYS A 26 -9.24 -2.13 -14.94
C LYS A 26 -8.66 -1.48 -16.18
N ILE A 27 -7.97 -2.24 -17.00
CA ILE A 27 -7.45 -1.78 -18.29
C ILE A 27 -8.56 -1.95 -19.35
N LEU A 28 -8.52 -1.12 -20.40
CA LEU A 28 -9.42 -1.17 -21.56
C LEU A 28 -9.56 -2.58 -22.16
N ASN A 29 -8.51 -3.41 -22.07
CA ASN A 29 -8.46 -4.78 -22.60
C ASN A 29 -9.08 -5.86 -21.68
N LYS A 30 -9.88 -5.47 -20.68
CA LYS A 30 -10.52 -6.35 -19.66
C LYS A 30 -9.56 -6.96 -18.63
N ASP A 31 -8.26 -6.72 -18.75
CA ASP A 31 -7.29 -7.12 -17.74
C ASP A 31 -7.40 -6.26 -16.48
N LEU A 32 -7.08 -6.87 -15.35
CA LEU A 32 -7.23 -6.29 -14.03
C LEU A 32 -5.87 -6.25 -13.33
N ILE A 33 -5.39 -5.04 -13.04
CA ILE A 33 -4.18 -4.83 -12.25
C ILE A 33 -4.60 -4.64 -10.80
N ILE A 34 -4.05 -5.46 -9.91
CA ILE A 34 -4.23 -5.33 -8.46
C ILE A 34 -2.91 -4.89 -7.85
N VAL A 35 -2.93 -3.75 -7.18
CA VAL A 35 -1.81 -3.26 -6.38
C VAL A 35 -2.08 -3.66 -4.93
N PHE A 36 -1.16 -4.41 -4.35
CA PHE A 36 -1.14 -4.70 -2.92
C PHE A 36 -0.04 -3.89 -2.25
N ASP A 37 -0.36 -3.43 -1.05
CA ASP A 37 0.57 -2.77 -0.16
C ASP A 37 1.10 -3.80 0.85
N LEU A 38 2.39 -4.12 0.73
CA LEU A 38 3.10 -5.08 1.58
C LEU A 38 3.96 -4.32 2.58
N ARG A 39 3.50 -4.23 3.82
CA ARG A 39 4.18 -3.42 4.84
C ARG A 39 4.93 -4.29 5.83
N PHE A 40 6.26 -4.30 5.69
CA PHE A 40 7.17 -5.02 6.59
C PHE A 40 7.56 -4.20 7.83
N CYS A 41 7.59 -2.87 7.70
CA CYS A 41 8.01 -1.97 8.76
C CYS A 41 6.89 -1.02 9.16
N LYS A 42 6.92 -0.62 10.43
CA LYS A 42 6.03 0.42 10.94
C LYS A 42 6.44 1.77 10.36
N THR A 43 5.45 2.47 9.81
CA THR A 43 5.66 3.78 9.18
C THR A 43 6.27 4.76 10.18
N ASN A 44 7.26 5.52 9.74
CA ASN A 44 7.98 6.54 10.53
C ASN A 44 8.77 6.05 11.76
N THR A 45 8.86 4.74 12.04
CA THR A 45 9.69 4.24 13.15
C THR A 45 10.85 3.39 12.68
N ASN A 46 10.63 2.56 11.66
CA ASN A 46 11.63 1.60 11.19
C ASN A 46 11.69 1.64 9.67
N MET A 47 12.88 1.43 9.12
CA MET A 47 13.11 1.29 7.69
C MET A 47 13.89 0.00 7.46
N LEU A 48 13.58 -0.70 6.37
CA LEU A 48 14.38 -1.84 5.93
C LEU A 48 15.79 -1.33 5.56
N THR A 49 16.79 -1.73 6.33
CA THR A 49 18.20 -1.60 5.97
C THR A 49 18.70 -2.90 5.33
N LYS A 50 19.78 -2.82 4.53
CA LYS A 50 20.33 -3.97 3.78
C LYS A 50 20.53 -5.20 4.66
N CYS A 51 20.25 -6.37 4.09
CA CYS A 51 20.68 -7.67 4.61
C CYS A 51 22.21 -7.80 4.55
#